data_AF-A0A3E2WNW7-F1
#
_entry.id   AF-A0A3E2WNW7-F1
#
_cell.length_a   1.000
_cell.length_b   1.000
_cell.length_c   1.000
_cell.angle_alpha   90.00
_cell.angle_beta   90.00
_cell.angle_gamma   90.00
#
_symmetry.space_group_name_H-M   'P 1'
#
loop_
_entity.id
_entity.type
_entity.pdbx_description
1 polymer ?
#
loop_
_entity_poly.entity_id
_entity_poly.type
_entity_poly.pdbx_seq_one_letter_code
_entity_poly.pdbx_strand_id
1 'polypeptide(L)'
;MNKRTLIAAPLSIIFQDQSLLLLFEDDHKTEIQYTELIVVYLAAKNGSTGEIYMPCITEVTADMDGYIIIYGAEMDYELHTYKTNKTAGELFIGMAEHAGQGLFGYEPWIEEIRLEFFEEAVLFQK
;
A
#
# COMPACT_ATOMS: atom_id res chain seq x y z
N MET A 1 14.80 13.85 -4.85
CA MET A 1 14.58 14.21 -3.43
C MET A 1 14.26 12.91 -2.71
N ASN A 2 14.97 12.53 -1.63
CA ASN A 2 14.62 11.29 -0.90
C ASN A 2 13.22 11.44 -0.29
N LYS A 3 12.22 10.74 -0.85
CA LYS A 3 10.89 10.63 -0.24
C LYS A 3 11.03 9.96 1.11
N ARG A 4 10.25 10.42 2.08
CA ARG A 4 10.18 9.78 3.39
C ARG A 4 9.30 8.53 3.25
N THR A 5 9.61 7.50 4.04
CA THR A 5 8.79 6.29 4.11
C THR A 5 8.20 6.16 5.50
N LEU A 6 6.89 5.93 5.60
CA LEU A 6 6.20 5.58 6.83
C LEU A 6 5.96 4.08 6.85
N ILE A 7 6.67 3.37 7.71
CA ILE A 7 6.36 1.98 8.04
C ILE A 7 5.44 2.01 9.26
N ALA A 8 4.22 1.53 9.11
CA ALA A 8 3.17 1.67 10.11
C ALA A 8 2.37 0.37 10.30
N ALA A 9 1.98 0.11 11.54
CA ALA A 9 1.05 -0.94 11.92
C ALA A 9 -0.09 -0.31 12.76
N PRO A 10 -1.10 0.29 12.13
CA PRO A 10 -2.22 0.91 12.84
C PRO A 10 -3.08 -0.15 13.53
N LEU A 11 -3.75 0.24 14.61
CA LEU A 11 -4.79 -0.57 15.27
C LEU A 11 -6.06 -0.65 14.43
N SER A 12 -6.38 0.42 13.70
CA SER A 12 -7.56 0.50 12.86
C SER A 12 -7.33 1.44 11.69
N ILE A 13 -8.01 1.13 10.59
CA ILE A 13 -7.99 1.92 9.37
C ILE A 13 -9.44 2.20 8.98
N ILE A 14 -9.75 3.47 8.82
CA ILE A 14 -11.09 3.94 8.49
C ILE A 14 -11.05 4.64 7.14
N PHE A 15 -11.89 4.17 6.21
CA PHE A 15 -12.12 4.84 4.94
C PHE A 15 -13.04 6.04 5.17
N GLN A 16 -12.58 7.21 4.74
CA GLN A 16 -13.35 8.45 4.72
C GLN A 16 -13.65 8.84 3.27
N ASP A 17 -14.35 9.95 3.06
CA ASP A 17 -14.76 10.35 1.71
C ASP A 17 -13.58 10.68 0.78
N GLN A 18 -12.47 11.19 1.33
CA GLN A 18 -11.32 11.66 0.55
C GLN A 18 -9.96 11.17 1.09
N SER A 19 -9.98 10.37 2.15
CA SER A 19 -8.78 10.01 2.88
C SER A 19 -8.92 8.70 3.64
N LEU A 20 -7.77 8.18 4.06
CA LEU A 20 -7.63 7.00 4.89
C LEU A 20 -7.13 7.45 6.26
N LEU A 21 -7.91 7.22 7.30
CA LEU A 21 -7.53 7.54 8.67
C LEU A 21 -6.90 6.33 9.34
N LEU A 22 -5.64 6.47 9.73
CA LEU A 22 -4.88 5.51 10.52
C LEU A 22 -4.97 5.86 12.00
N LEU A 23 -5.37 4.89 12.81
CA LEU A 23 -5.42 5.00 14.28
C LEU A 23 -4.34 4.12 14.89
N PHE A 24 -3.52 4.68 15.79
CA PHE A 24 -2.41 3.99 16.43
C PHE A 24 -2.65 3.79 17.93
N GLU A 25 -1.74 3.07 18.58
CA GLU A 25 -1.61 3.08 20.04
C GLU A 25 -1.36 4.52 20.53
N ASP A 26 -1.83 4.85 21.72
CA ASP A 26 -1.77 6.20 22.33
C ASP A 26 -2.63 7.29 21.66
N ASP A 27 -3.74 6.91 21.02
CA ASP A 27 -4.68 7.83 20.35
C ASP A 27 -4.05 8.70 19.24
N HIS A 28 -2.83 8.38 18.80
CA HIS A 28 -2.20 9.05 17.67
C HIS A 28 -2.96 8.71 16.38
N LYS A 29 -3.13 9.72 15.53
CA LYS A 29 -3.87 9.62 14.27
C LYS A 29 -3.04 10.19 13.13
N THR A 30 -3.05 9.50 12.00
CA THR A 30 -2.46 9.97 10.76
C THR A 30 -3.49 9.86 9.65
N GLU A 31 -3.61 10.88 8.83
CA GLU A 31 -4.51 10.90 7.69
C GLU A 31 -3.69 10.85 6.39
N ILE A 32 -4.08 9.95 5.48
CA ILE A 32 -3.50 9.83 4.15
C ILE A 32 -4.57 10.24 3.14
N GLN A 33 -4.34 11.34 2.42
CA GLN A 33 -5.27 11.76 1.37
C GLN A 33 -5.27 10.75 0.23
N TYR A 34 -6.40 10.49 -0.42
CA TYR A 34 -6.43 9.56 -1.56
C TYR A 34 -5.61 10.06 -2.74
N THR A 35 -5.35 11.36 -2.85
CA THR A 35 -4.43 11.93 -3.85
C THR A 35 -2.98 11.51 -3.62
N GLU A 36 -2.67 11.01 -2.43
CA GLU A 36 -1.36 10.45 -2.08
C GLU A 36 -1.21 9.01 -2.60
N LEU A 37 -2.28 8.31 -2.97
CA LEU A 37 -2.20 6.92 -3.43
C LEU A 37 -1.95 6.88 -4.93
N ILE A 38 -0.68 6.94 -5.35
CA ILE A 38 -0.33 6.93 -6.78
C ILE A 38 -0.19 5.50 -7.33
N VAL A 39 0.67 4.69 -6.68
CA VAL A 39 0.78 3.25 -6.98
C VAL A 39 0.57 2.48 -5.68
N VAL A 40 -0.32 1.50 -5.70
CA VAL A 40 -0.69 0.70 -4.54
C VAL A 40 -0.52 -0.78 -4.86
N TYR A 41 0.32 -1.46 -4.09
CA TYR A 41 0.53 -2.89 -4.18
C TYR A 41 0.08 -3.61 -2.91
N LEU A 42 -0.45 -4.81 -3.10
CA LEU A 42 -0.58 -5.81 -2.04
C LEU A 42 0.72 -6.63 -2.01
N ALA A 43 1.44 -6.60 -0.90
CA ALA A 43 2.54 -7.51 -0.64
C ALA A 43 1.99 -8.73 0.13
N ALA A 44 1.49 -9.71 -0.61
CA ALA A 44 0.81 -10.88 -0.05
C ALA A 44 1.82 -11.88 0.52
N LYS A 45 1.46 -12.49 1.64
CA LYS A 45 2.22 -13.59 2.23
C LYS A 45 1.71 -14.92 1.72
N ASN A 46 2.59 -15.73 1.13
CA ASN A 46 2.25 -17.10 0.76
C ASN A 46 2.09 -17.95 2.03
N GLY A 47 0.90 -18.51 2.25
CA GLY A 47 0.61 -19.31 3.44
C GLY A 47 1.41 -20.62 3.56
N SER A 48 1.94 -21.14 2.44
CA SER A 48 2.69 -22.41 2.42
C SER A 48 4.20 -22.21 2.56
N THR A 49 4.76 -21.17 1.92
CA THR A 49 6.21 -20.91 1.93
C THR A 49 6.60 -19.80 2.91
N GLY A 50 5.66 -18.94 3.30
CA GLY A 50 5.91 -17.75 4.09
C GLY A 50 6.56 -16.60 3.31
N GLU A 51 6.87 -16.80 2.02
CA GLU A 51 7.47 -15.79 1.15
C GLU A 51 6.47 -14.69 0.82
N ILE A 52 7.00 -13.49 0.58
CA ILE A 52 6.22 -12.34 0.14
C ILE A 52 6.26 -12.27 -1.37
N TYR A 53 5.10 -12.06 -1.98
CA TYR A 53 4.96 -11.84 -3.42
C TYR A 53 3.91 -10.76 -3.67
N MET A 54 3.93 -10.18 -4.87
CA MET A 54 2.95 -9.17 -5.28
C MET A 54 2.04 -9.82 -6.34
N PRO A 55 0.79 -10.17 -5.98
CA PRO A 55 -0.15 -10.79 -6.92
C PRO A 55 -0.58 -9.80 -7.99
N CYS A 56 -0.92 -10.32 -9.18
CA CYS A 56 -1.62 -9.53 -10.18
C CYS A 56 -2.98 -9.08 -9.64
N ILE A 57 -3.52 -7.95 -10.11
CA ILE A 57 -4.79 -7.41 -9.58
C ILE A 57 -5.95 -8.43 -9.67
N THR A 58 -5.98 -9.24 -10.74
CA THR A 58 -7.00 -10.26 -10.95
C THR A 58 -6.91 -11.44 -9.99
N GLU A 59 -5.79 -11.60 -9.29
CA GLU A 59 -5.53 -12.67 -8.35
C GLU A 59 -5.78 -12.24 -6.90
N VAL A 60 -5.93 -10.93 -6.64
CA VAL A 60 -6.16 -10.39 -5.30
C VAL A 60 -7.50 -10.89 -4.76
N THR A 61 -7.47 -11.48 -3.56
CA THR A 61 -8.65 -11.88 -2.82
C THR A 61 -8.67 -11.24 -1.43
N ALA A 62 -9.86 -11.10 -0.86
CA ALA A 62 -10.05 -10.48 0.45
C ALA A 62 -9.38 -11.26 1.59
N ASP A 63 -9.12 -12.56 1.47
CA ASP A 63 -8.51 -13.37 2.53
C ASP A 63 -6.97 -13.33 2.53
N MET A 64 -6.35 -12.58 1.61
CA MET A 64 -4.88 -12.50 1.54
C MET A 64 -4.29 -11.70 2.71
N ASP A 65 -3.43 -12.37 3.49
CA ASP A 65 -2.58 -11.74 4.49
C ASP A 65 -1.36 -11.05 3.87
N GLY A 66 -0.78 -10.10 4.59
CA GLY A 66 0.39 -9.36 4.13
C GLY A 66 0.42 -7.93 4.63
N TYR A 67 0.87 -7.03 3.77
CA TYR A 67 0.87 -5.58 4.00
C TYR A 67 0.64 -4.83 2.68
N ILE A 68 0.33 -3.54 2.78
CA ILE A 68 0.13 -2.66 1.63
C ILE A 68 1.36 -1.79 1.43
N ILE A 69 1.80 -1.67 0.19
CA ILE A 69 2.83 -0.70 -0.20
C ILE A 69 2.13 0.40 -1.00
N ILE A 70 2.34 1.65 -0.60
CA ILE A 70 1.85 2.82 -1.32
C ILE A 70 3.07 3.65 -1.71
N TYR A 71 3.27 3.82 -3.02
CA TYR A 71 4.18 4.82 -3.53
C TYR A 71 3.39 6.10 -3.72
N GLY A 72 3.67 7.08 -2.87
CA GLY A 72 2.85 8.28 -2.81
C GLY A 72 3.45 9.47 -3.53
N ALA A 73 2.70 10.56 -3.58
CA ALA A 73 3.14 11.79 -4.22
C ALA A 73 4.30 12.43 -3.44
N GLU A 74 4.15 12.55 -2.13
CA GLU A 74 5.07 13.19 -1.21
C GLU A 74 5.80 12.19 -0.28
N MET A 75 5.12 11.08 0.06
CA MET A 75 5.59 10.09 1.02
C MET A 75 5.23 8.67 0.56
N ASP A 76 6.11 7.72 0.83
CA ASP A 76 5.82 6.30 0.62
C ASP A 76 5.33 5.66 1.94
N TYR A 77 4.51 4.62 1.83
CA TYR A 77 3.92 3.95 2.98
C TYR A 77 4.05 2.44 2.88
N GLU A 78 4.34 1.81 4.01
CA GLU A 78 4.22 0.37 4.21
C GLU A 78 3.25 0.14 5.37
N LEU A 79 2.03 -0.31 5.05
CA LEU A 79 0.94 -0.46 6.01
C LEU A 79 0.72 -1.93 6.34
N HIS A 80 1.13 -2.30 7.55
CA HIS A 80 0.97 -3.65 8.09
C HIS A 80 -0.38 -3.81 8.77
N THR A 81 -1.10 -4.88 8.42
CA THR A 81 -2.47 -5.10 8.91
C THR A 81 -2.56 -6.03 10.13
N TYR A 82 -1.44 -6.57 10.63
CA TYR A 82 -1.43 -7.57 11.70
C TYR A 82 -1.99 -7.08 13.05
N LYS A 83 -2.10 -5.77 13.27
CA LYS A 83 -2.77 -5.17 14.44
C LYS A 83 -4.23 -4.80 14.20
N THR A 84 -4.65 -4.81 12.93
CA THR A 84 -6.03 -4.51 12.54
C THR A 84 -6.88 -5.78 12.57
N ASN A 85 -8.20 -5.61 12.48
CA ASN A 85 -9.13 -6.72 12.25
C ASN A 85 -9.37 -7.02 10.76
N LYS A 86 -8.54 -6.47 9.87
CA LYS A 86 -8.63 -6.62 8.41
C LYS A 86 -7.42 -7.37 7.88
N THR A 87 -7.62 -8.17 6.87
CA THR A 87 -6.50 -8.70 6.07
C THR A 87 -5.92 -7.58 5.19
N ALA A 88 -4.76 -7.85 4.59
CA ALA A 88 -4.21 -6.92 3.60
C ALA A 88 -5.06 -6.91 2.32
N GLY A 89 -5.62 -8.06 1.90
CA GLY A 89 -6.54 -8.13 0.77
C GLY A 89 -7.82 -7.30 0.95
N GLU A 90 -8.46 -7.37 2.12
CA GLU A 90 -9.63 -6.53 2.46
C GLU A 90 -9.29 -5.05 2.41
N LEU A 91 -8.12 -4.67 2.96
CA LEU A 91 -7.66 -3.30 2.95
C LEU A 91 -7.40 -2.79 1.53
N PHE A 92 -6.72 -3.60 0.71
CA PHE A 92 -6.41 -3.28 -0.69
C PHE A 92 -7.69 -3.05 -1.50
N ILE A 93 -8.66 -3.96 -1.41
CA ILE A 93 -9.94 -3.85 -2.11
C ILE A 93 -10.68 -2.59 -1.66
N GLY A 94 -10.77 -2.34 -0.36
CA GLY A 94 -11.40 -1.12 0.15
C GLY A 94 -10.69 0.16 -0.32
N MET A 95 -9.36 0.16 -0.41
CA MET A 95 -8.63 1.29 -0.99
C MET A 95 -8.97 1.48 -2.46
N ALA A 96 -9.04 0.42 -3.26
CA ALA A 96 -9.39 0.52 -4.67
C ALA A 96 -10.83 1.04 -4.89
N GLU A 97 -11.77 0.63 -4.03
CA GLU A 97 -13.17 1.07 -4.07
C GLU A 97 -13.33 2.56 -3.71
N HIS A 98 -12.55 3.05 -2.74
CA HIS A 98 -12.67 4.42 -2.23
C HIS A 98 -11.72 5.43 -2.92
N ALA A 99 -10.56 4.97 -3.38
CA ALA A 99 -9.46 5.78 -3.90
C ALA A 99 -9.09 5.40 -5.34
N GLY A 100 -10.09 5.12 -6.18
CA GLY A 100 -9.95 4.57 -7.55
C GLY A 100 -9.21 5.43 -8.59
N GLN A 101 -8.47 6.46 -8.16
CA GLN A 101 -7.60 7.28 -8.99
C GLN A 101 -6.14 6.79 -9.05
N GLY A 102 -5.73 5.92 -8.12
CA GLY A 102 -4.40 5.30 -8.12
C GLY A 102 -4.28 4.10 -9.06
N LEU A 103 -3.05 3.69 -9.36
CA LEU A 103 -2.75 2.43 -10.03
C LEU A 103 -2.69 1.30 -8.99
N PHE A 104 -3.65 0.38 -9.04
CA PHE A 104 -3.76 -0.72 -8.10
C PHE A 104 -3.26 -2.04 -8.70
N GLY A 105 -2.49 -2.77 -7.90
CA GLY A 105 -2.06 -4.14 -8.20
C GLY A 105 -0.73 -4.17 -8.94
N TYR A 106 -0.07 -5.32 -8.87
CA TYR A 106 1.20 -5.50 -9.56
C TYR A 106 0.97 -5.91 -11.00
N GLU A 107 1.57 -5.16 -11.92
CA GLU A 107 1.74 -5.56 -13.31
C GLU A 107 3.14 -5.07 -13.75
N PRO A 108 3.86 -5.80 -14.62
CA PRO A 108 5.19 -5.39 -15.06
C PRO A 108 5.25 -3.96 -15.60
N TRP A 109 4.21 -3.53 -16.32
CA TRP A 109 4.13 -2.17 -16.88
C TRP A 109 3.85 -1.09 -15.82
N ILE A 110 3.16 -1.43 -14.71
CA ILE A 110 3.00 -0.50 -13.58
C ILE A 110 4.36 -0.31 -12.90
N GLU A 111 5.12 -1.39 -12.76
CA GLU A 111 6.47 -1.33 -12.17
C GLU A 111 7.44 -0.53 -13.05
N GLU A 112 7.39 -0.68 -14.37
CA GLU A 112 8.14 0.18 -15.30
C GLU A 112 7.77 1.66 -15.13
N ILE A 113 6.47 2.00 -15.07
CA ILE A 113 6.01 3.36 -14.81
C ILE A 113 6.50 3.87 -13.45
N ARG A 114 6.42 3.02 -12.41
CA ARG A 114 6.90 3.34 -11.06
C ARG A 114 8.38 3.72 -11.08
N LEU A 115 9.20 2.90 -11.73
CA LEU A 115 10.64 3.12 -11.85
C LEU A 115 11.00 4.33 -12.71
N GLU A 116 10.24 4.60 -13.78
CA GLU A 116 10.53 5.70 -14.71
C GLU A 116 10.09 7.06 -14.17
N PHE A 117 8.93 7.14 -13.52
CA PHE A 117 8.29 8.41 -13.17
C PHE A 117 8.24 8.69 -11.66
N PHE A 118 8.34 7.66 -10.81
CA PHE A 118 8.11 7.79 -9.37
C PHE A 118 9.35 7.45 -8.53
N GLU A 119 10.28 6.65 -9.06
CA GLU A 119 11.67 6.67 -8.62
C GLU A 119 12.44 7.70 -9.46
N GLU A 120 13.09 8.68 -8.82
CA GLU A 120 14.21 9.35 -9.49
C GLU A 120 15.18 8.23 -9.83
N ALA A 121 15.52 8.07 -11.12
CA ALA A 121 16.52 7.14 -11.59
C ALA A 121 17.67 7.07 -10.59
N VAL A 122 17.69 6.04 -9.74
CA VAL A 122 18.86 5.68 -8.97
C VAL A 122 19.77 4.98 -9.98
N LEU A 123 20.29 5.77 -10.92
CA LEU A 123 21.63 5.60 -11.43
C LEU A 123 22.50 5.52 -10.19
N PHE A 124 22.71 4.32 -9.66
CA PHE A 124 24.02 3.81 -9.28
C PHE A 124 23.86 2.32 -9.03
N GLN A 125 24.23 1.55 -10.06
CA GLN A 125 25.06 0.38 -9.86
C GLN A 125 26.03 0.63 -8.70
N LYS A 126 26.00 -0.23 -7.69
CA LYS A 126 27.20 -0.78 -7.06
C LYS A 126 26.86 -2.04 -6.27
#